data_AF-A0A5Q4FV33-F1
#
_entry.id   AF-A0A5Q4FV33-F1
#
_cell.length_a   1.000
_cell.length_b   1.000
_cell.length_c   1.000
_cell.angle_alpha   90.00
_cell.angle_beta   90.00
_cell.angle_gamma   90.00
#
_symmetry.space_group_name_H-M   'P 1'
#
loop_
_entity.id
_entity.type
_entity.pdbx_description
1 polymer ?
#
loop_
_entity_poly.entity_id
_entity_poly.type
_entity_poly.pdbx_seq_one_letter_code
_entity_poly.pdbx_strand_id
1 'polypeptide(L)'
;MINLVWLGIVALVPFPTSVLGAHPTATAAIAPFLSLFVVLTLGYIALIARAQAVGAWTEPLPTPVYRRTIAAFSLGAATLVIGVALSFLAPWLALVLAVLQSAPVVLVLHRSPAGYRNWF
;
A
#
# COMPACT_ATOMS: atom_id res chain seq x y z
N MET A 1 11.39 8.43 14.82
CA MET A 1 10.83 9.53 14.00
C MET A 1 10.01 9.02 12.81
N ILE A 2 10.52 8.12 11.96
CA ILE A 2 9.79 7.63 10.77
C ILE A 2 8.40 7.03 11.07
N ASN A 3 8.24 6.25 12.16
CA ASN A 3 6.92 5.75 12.57
C ASN A 3 5.94 6.87 12.93
N LEU A 4 6.38 7.92 13.62
CA LEU A 4 5.51 9.02 14.03
C LEU A 4 5.03 9.83 12.82
N VAL A 5 5.93 10.07 11.87
CA VAL A 5 5.58 10.69 10.58
C VAL A 5 4.56 9.84 9.84
N TRP A 6 4.81 8.52 9.74
CA TRP A 6 3.89 7.60 9.09
C TRP A 6 2.51 7.57 9.76
N LEU A 7 2.45 7.53 11.10
CA LEU A 7 1.20 7.61 11.86
C LEU A 7 0.48 8.95 11.66
N GLY A 8 1.22 10.06 11.57
CA GLY A 8 0.65 11.36 11.23
C GLY A 8 -0.01 11.36 9.85
N ILE A 9 0.60 10.69 8.87
CA ILE A 9 0.03 10.51 7.52
C ILE A 9 -1.20 9.59 7.57
N VAL A 10 -1.17 8.51 8.37
CA VAL A 10 -2.35 7.64 8.58
C VAL A 10 -3.50 8.43 9.20
N ALA A 11 -3.23 9.33 10.13
CA ALA A 11 -4.26 10.18 10.73
C ALA A 11 -4.93 11.13 9.73
N LEU A 12 -4.31 11.40 8.58
CA LEU A 12 -4.91 12.20 7.51
C LEU A 12 -5.93 11.42 6.67
N VAL A 13 -5.93 10.08 6.69
CA VAL A 13 -6.79 9.22 5.84
C VAL A 13 -8.28 9.58 5.86
N PRO A 14 -8.91 9.94 7.01
CA PRO A 14 -10.33 10.27 7.03
C PRO A 14 -10.70 11.47 6.13
N PHE A 15 -9.81 12.46 6.01
CA PHE A 15 -10.08 13.67 5.24
C PHE A 15 -10.27 13.40 3.74
N PRO A 16 -9.30 12.87 2.97
CA PRO A 16 -9.51 12.55 1.56
C PRO A 16 -10.56 11.46 1.35
N THR A 17 -10.77 10.57 2.34
CA THR A 17 -11.87 9.59 2.28
C THR A 17 -13.23 10.28 2.29
N SER A 18 -13.44 11.29 3.16
CA SER A 18 -14.69 12.07 3.17
C SER A 18 -14.90 12.88 1.89
N VAL A 19 -13.83 13.47 1.34
CA VAL A 19 -13.89 14.23 0.07
C VAL A 19 -14.24 13.30 -1.10
N LEU A 20 -13.65 12.10 -1.14
CA LEU A 20 -14.00 11.07 -2.12
C LEU A 20 -15.45 10.63 -1.99
N GLY A 21 -15.95 10.42 -0.77
CA GLY A 21 -17.34 10.04 -0.52
C GLY A 21 -18.34 11.11 -1.00
N ALA A 22 -17.99 12.39 -0.85
CA ALA A 22 -18.82 13.51 -1.34
C ALA A 22 -18.74 13.68 -2.87
N HIS A 23 -17.58 13.38 -3.47
CA HIS A 23 -17.32 13.61 -4.90
C HIS A 23 -16.67 12.40 -5.58
N PRO A 24 -17.39 11.26 -5.73
CA PRO A 24 -16.81 9.99 -6.15
C PRO A 24 -16.42 9.91 -7.64
N THR A 25 -16.76 10.92 -8.44
CA THR A 25 -16.40 11.01 -9.86
C THR A 25 -15.38 12.12 -10.14
N ALA A 26 -15.06 12.95 -9.14
CA ALA A 26 -14.16 14.07 -9.33
C ALA A 26 -12.71 13.60 -9.21
N THR A 27 -11.91 13.82 -10.27
CA THR A 27 -10.45 13.58 -10.23
C THR A 27 -9.78 14.31 -9.06
N ALA A 28 -10.24 15.52 -8.74
CA ALA A 28 -9.74 16.31 -7.62
C ALA A 28 -9.97 15.66 -6.24
N ALA A 29 -10.90 14.70 -6.13
CA ALA A 29 -11.11 13.89 -4.93
C ALA A 29 -10.34 12.56 -5.00
N ILE A 30 -10.35 11.90 -6.16
CA ILE A 30 -9.75 10.58 -6.37
C ILE A 30 -8.23 10.63 -6.35
N ALA A 31 -7.61 11.58 -7.06
CA ALA A 31 -6.15 11.63 -7.20
C ALA A 31 -5.45 11.86 -5.85
N PRO A 32 -5.87 12.82 -4.99
CA PRO A 32 -5.27 12.98 -3.66
C PRO A 32 -5.49 11.77 -2.75
N PHE A 33 -6.69 11.15 -2.82
CA PHE A 33 -6.98 9.93 -2.09
C PHE A 33 -6.00 8.80 -2.45
N LEU A 34 -5.88 8.47 -3.74
CA LEU A 34 -4.96 7.41 -4.19
C LEU A 34 -3.50 7.77 -3.91
N SER A 35 -3.11 9.04 -4.07
CA SER A 35 -1.76 9.51 -3.76
C SER A 35 -1.40 9.33 -2.29
N LEU A 36 -2.34 9.56 -1.37
CA LEU A 36 -2.12 9.30 0.05
C LEU A 36 -1.81 7.82 0.29
N PHE A 37 -2.56 6.92 -0.34
CA PHE A 37 -2.31 5.48 -0.23
C PHE A 37 -0.98 5.05 -0.87
N VAL A 38 -0.53 5.70 -1.95
CA VAL A 38 0.83 5.50 -2.49
C VAL A 38 1.86 5.83 -1.40
N VAL A 39 1.77 7.02 -0.80
CA VAL A 39 2.71 7.47 0.24
C VAL A 39 2.70 6.54 1.45
N LEU A 40 1.52 6.12 1.90
CA LEU A 40 1.39 5.17 3.01
C LEU A 40 2.04 3.82 2.70
N THR A 41 1.84 3.30 1.50
CA THR A 41 2.39 2.01 1.06
C THR A 41 3.90 2.07 0.95
N LEU A 42 4.45 3.12 0.33
CA LEU A 42 5.90 3.34 0.24
C LEU A 42 6.53 3.55 1.61
N GLY A 43 5.86 4.30 2.49
CA GLY A 43 6.27 4.48 3.88
C GLY A 43 6.33 3.14 4.62
N TYR A 44 5.33 2.27 4.43
CA TYR A 44 5.30 0.94 5.03
C TYR A 44 6.45 0.05 4.51
N ILE A 45 6.73 0.06 3.20
CA ILE A 45 7.89 -0.63 2.62
C ILE A 45 9.19 -0.15 3.26
N ALA A 46 9.36 1.17 3.41
CA ALA A 46 10.55 1.76 4.04
C ALA A 46 10.70 1.34 5.51
N LEU A 47 9.58 1.22 6.24
CA LEU A 47 9.57 0.73 7.63
C LEU A 47 10.00 -0.74 7.71
N ILE A 48 9.49 -1.61 6.84
CA ILE A 48 9.89 -3.02 6.77
C ILE A 48 11.38 -3.14 6.43
N ALA A 49 11.84 -2.41 5.41
CA ALA A 49 13.24 -2.42 5.00
C ALA A 49 14.17 -1.95 6.12
N ARG A 50 13.78 -0.88 6.83
CA ARG A 50 14.53 -0.39 7.98
C ARG A 50 14.54 -1.40 9.12
N ALA A 51 13.40 -2.00 9.45
CA ALA A 51 13.31 -3.02 10.51
C ALA A 51 14.22 -4.22 10.21
N GLN A 52 14.29 -4.65 8.94
CA GLN A 52 15.21 -5.69 8.48
C GLN A 52 16.67 -5.27 8.62
N ALA A 53 17.02 -4.05 8.17
CA ALA A 53 18.39 -3.56 8.18
C ALA A 53 18.98 -3.42 9.60
N VAL A 54 18.15 -3.07 10.58
CA VAL A 54 18.58 -2.90 11.99
C VAL A 54 18.29 -4.10 12.87
N GLY A 55 17.74 -5.19 12.31
CA GLY A 55 17.38 -6.39 13.07
C GLY A 55 16.34 -6.15 14.17
N ALA A 56 15.39 -5.23 13.95
CA ALA A 56 14.38 -4.86 14.95
C ALA A 56 13.24 -5.89 15.13
N TRP A 57 13.30 -7.01 14.41
CA TRP A 57 12.28 -8.06 14.50
C TRP A 57 12.50 -8.91 15.75
N THR A 58 11.42 -9.15 16.52
CA THR A 58 11.43 -10.07 17.65
C THR A 58 11.85 -11.48 17.23
N GLU A 59 11.42 -11.89 16.03
CA GLU A 59 11.87 -13.10 15.35
C GLU A 59 12.43 -12.72 13.97
N PRO A 60 13.65 -13.13 13.59
CA PRO A 60 14.25 -12.73 12.32
C PRO A 60 13.39 -13.17 11.13
N LEU A 61 12.93 -12.21 10.33
CA LEU A 61 12.16 -12.53 9.13
C LEU A 61 13.05 -13.33 8.16
N PRO A 62 12.65 -14.54 7.73
CA PRO A 62 13.40 -15.28 6.74
C PRO A 62 13.54 -14.47 5.45
N THR A 63 14.73 -14.42 4.86
CA THR A 63 14.99 -13.66 3.62
C THR A 63 13.96 -13.90 2.50
N PRO A 64 13.48 -15.14 2.26
CA PRO A 64 12.43 -15.38 1.26
C PRO A 64 11.09 -14.71 1.59
N VAL A 65 10.71 -14.69 2.87
CA VAL A 65 9.49 -14.03 3.38
C VAL A 65 9.61 -12.53 3.19
N TYR A 66 10.73 -11.95 3.63
CA TYR A 66 11.01 -10.52 3.48
C TYR A 66 10.92 -10.08 2.01
N ARG A 67 11.59 -10.79 1.09
CA ARG A 67 11.58 -10.47 -0.34
C ARG A 67 10.16 -10.52 -0.93
N ARG A 68 9.35 -11.50 -0.54
CA ARG A 68 7.96 -11.62 -1.00
C ARG A 68 7.08 -10.51 -0.46
N THR A 69 7.22 -10.17 0.82
CA THR A 69 6.49 -9.05 1.43
C THR A 69 6.80 -7.75 0.69
N ILE A 70 8.08 -7.43 0.51
CA ILE A 70 8.50 -6.24 -0.24
C ILE A 70 7.95 -6.26 -1.67
N ALA A 71 8.03 -7.40 -2.37
CA ALA A 71 7.49 -7.53 -3.73
C ALA A 71 5.97 -7.31 -3.77
N ALA A 72 5.22 -7.89 -2.84
CA ALA A 72 3.76 -7.75 -2.75
C ALA A 72 3.35 -6.29 -2.56
N PHE A 73 3.95 -5.60 -1.58
CA PHE A 73 3.65 -4.19 -1.33
C PHE A 73 4.15 -3.27 -2.45
N SER A 74 5.28 -3.59 -3.10
CA SER A 74 5.76 -2.83 -4.26
C SER A 74 4.83 -2.95 -5.46
N LEU A 75 4.28 -4.15 -5.70
CA LEU A 75 3.21 -4.37 -6.69
C LEU A 75 1.97 -3.55 -6.35
N GLY A 76 1.51 -3.57 -5.10
CA GLY A 76 0.39 -2.74 -4.65
C GLY A 76 0.64 -1.24 -4.85
N ALA A 77 1.84 -0.75 -4.53
CA ALA A 77 2.24 0.64 -4.77
C ALA A 77 2.24 0.99 -6.27
N ALA A 78 2.74 0.09 -7.13
CA ALA A 78 2.70 0.28 -8.58
C ALA A 78 1.26 0.36 -9.10
N THR A 79 0.36 -0.51 -8.62
CA THR A 79 -1.07 -0.47 -8.94
C THR A 79 -1.69 0.86 -8.52
N LEU A 80 -1.38 1.36 -7.32
CA LEU A 80 -1.85 2.66 -6.86
C LEU A 80 -1.35 3.82 -7.72
N VAL A 81 -0.07 3.81 -8.11
CA VAL A 81 0.51 4.84 -9.00
C VAL A 81 -0.18 4.83 -10.37
N ILE A 82 -0.45 3.65 -10.92
CA ILE A 82 -1.24 3.52 -12.15
C ILE A 82 -2.66 4.06 -11.91
N GLY A 83 -3.28 3.79 -10.76
CA GLY A 83 -4.57 4.35 -10.38
C GLY A 83 -4.57 5.88 -10.34
N VAL A 84 -3.54 6.50 -9.77
CA VAL A 84 -3.36 7.96 -9.78
C VAL A 84 -3.29 8.47 -11.22
N ALA A 85 -2.47 7.88 -12.09
CA ALA A 85 -2.38 8.28 -13.48
C ALA A 85 -3.72 8.12 -14.22
N LEU A 86 -4.42 6.99 -14.02
CA LEU A 86 -5.73 6.71 -14.59
C LEU A 86 -6.80 7.67 -14.08
N SER A 87 -6.67 8.23 -12.88
CA SER A 87 -7.68 9.14 -12.33
C SER A 87 -7.86 10.41 -13.17
N PHE A 88 -6.85 10.80 -13.95
CA PHE A 88 -6.90 11.94 -14.87
C PHE A 88 -7.55 11.60 -16.22
N LEU A 89 -7.59 10.32 -16.61
CA LEU A 89 -8.12 9.86 -17.89
C LEU A 89 -9.51 9.24 -17.76
N ALA A 90 -9.70 8.42 -16.72
CA ALA A 90 -10.92 7.69 -16.43
C ALA A 90 -11.06 7.51 -14.90
N PRO A 91 -11.66 8.50 -14.21
CA PRO A 91 -11.72 8.53 -12.74
C PRO A 91 -12.39 7.28 -12.12
N TRP A 92 -13.41 6.76 -12.78
CA TRP A 92 -14.11 5.55 -12.33
C TRP A 92 -13.23 4.29 -12.42
N LEU A 93 -12.39 4.16 -13.46
CA LEU A 93 -11.45 3.05 -13.60
C LEU A 93 -10.39 3.07 -12.51
N ALA A 94 -9.94 4.26 -12.11
CA ALA A 94 -8.99 4.41 -11.02
C ALA A 94 -9.55 3.85 -9.69
N LEU A 95 -10.84 4.05 -9.42
CA LEU A 95 -11.49 3.49 -8.24
C LEU A 95 -11.66 1.97 -8.32
N VAL A 96 -12.03 1.44 -9.48
CA VAL A 96 -12.08 -0.01 -9.69
C VAL A 96 -10.70 -0.63 -9.47
N LEU A 97 -9.64 -0.01 -10.01
CA LEU A 97 -8.27 -0.46 -9.82
C LEU A 97 -7.85 -0.43 -8.35
N ALA A 98 -8.24 0.61 -7.61
CA ALA A 98 -7.95 0.75 -6.19
C ALA A 98 -8.58 -0.38 -5.36
N VAL A 99 -9.83 -0.77 -5.67
CA VAL A 99 -10.49 -1.92 -5.03
C VAL A 99 -9.74 -3.22 -5.36
N LEU A 100 -9.31 -3.38 -6.61
CA LEU A 100 -8.62 -4.58 -7.08
C LEU A 100 -7.14 -4.65 -6.66
N GLN A 101 -6.56 -3.60 -6.09
CA GLN A 101 -5.13 -3.58 -5.70
C GLN A 101 -4.77 -4.66 -4.67
N SER A 102 -5.76 -5.12 -3.90
CA SER A 102 -5.58 -6.18 -2.91
C SER A 102 -5.28 -7.53 -3.58
N ALA A 103 -5.74 -7.76 -4.81
CA ALA A 103 -5.55 -9.04 -5.51
C ALA A 103 -4.07 -9.35 -5.81
N PRO A 104 -3.24 -8.43 -6.37
CA PRO A 104 -1.80 -8.65 -6.52
C PRO A 104 -1.10 -8.99 -5.20
N VAL A 105 -1.43 -8.28 -4.12
CA VAL A 105 -0.85 -8.49 -2.79
C VAL A 105 -1.22 -9.88 -2.28
N VAL A 106 -2.51 -10.22 -2.29
CA VAL A 106 -3.02 -11.52 -1.85
C VAL A 106 -2.44 -12.65 -2.69
N LEU A 107 -2.33 -12.52 -4.02
CA LEU A 107 -1.78 -13.56 -4.88
C LEU A 107 -0.31 -13.86 -4.55
N VAL A 108 0.50 -12.84 -4.29
CA VAL A 108 1.91 -13.02 -3.92
C VAL A 108 2.02 -13.69 -2.54
N LEU A 109 1.17 -13.29 -1.60
CA LEU A 109 1.16 -13.85 -0.24
C LEU A 109 0.61 -15.28 -0.20
N HIS A 110 -0.46 -15.59 -0.94
CA HIS A 110 -1.13 -16.89 -0.93
C HIS A 110 -0.34 -17.99 -1.66
N ARG A 111 0.53 -17.61 -2.62
CA ARG A 111 1.51 -18.52 -3.22
C ARG A 111 2.73 -18.79 -2.33
N SER A 112 2.65 -18.50 -1.03
CA SER A 112 3.69 -18.80 -0.05
C SER A 112 3.75 -20.29 0.29
N PRO A 113 4.93 -20.93 0.21
CA PRO A 113 5.14 -22.29 0.70
C PRO A 113 4.57 -22.48 2.11
N ALA A 114 4.06 -23.68 2.39
CA ALA A 114 3.34 -23.98 3.64
C ALA A 114 4.11 -23.62 4.92
N GLY A 115 5.46 -23.66 4.89
CA GLY A 115 6.33 -23.24 5.99
C GLY A 115 6.35 -21.74 6.31
N TYR A 116 5.67 -20.90 5.53
CA TYR A 116 5.59 -19.46 5.73
C TYR A 116 4.21 -18.95 6.14
N ARG A 117 3.22 -19.84 6.34
CA ARG A 117 1.86 -19.46 6.77
C ARG A 117 1.81 -18.77 8.13
N ASN A 118 2.79 -18.98 9.00
CA ASN A 118 2.81 -18.38 10.33
C ASN A 118 3.20 -16.88 10.29
N TRP A 119 3.60 -16.36 9.12
CA TRP A 119 4.06 -14.98 8.91
C TRP A 119 3.05 -14.08 8.19
N PHE A 120 1.92 -14.62 7.72
CA PHE A 120 0.90 -13.93 6.92
C PHE A 120 -0.51 -14.34 7.35
#